data_AF-C9IZ76-F1
#
_entry.id   AF-C9IZ76-F1
#
_cell.length_a   1.000
_cell.length_b   1.000
_cell.length_c   1.000
_cell.angle_alpha   90.00
_cell.angle_beta   90.00
_cell.angle_gamma   90.00
#
_symmetry.space_group_name_H-M   'P 1'
#
loop_
_entity.id
_entity.type
_entity.pdbx_description
1 polymer ?
#
loop_
_entity_poly.entity_id
_entity_poly.type
_entity_poly.pdbx_seq_one_letter_code
_entity_poly.pdbx_strand_id
1 'polypeptide(L)'
;MWNEVHEEKEQAAKQSVSCDECIPLPRAGHCAPSEAIEKLVALLNTLDRWIDETPPVDQPSRFGNKAYRTWYAKLDEEAENLVATVVPTHLAAAVPEVAVYLKESVGNSTRIDYGTGHEAAFAAFLCCLCKI
;
A
#
# COMPACT_ATOMS: atom_id res chain seq x y z
N MET A 1 -12.09 15.16 15.02
CA MET A 1 -11.33 15.11 13.76
C MET A 1 -10.84 13.71 13.38
N TRP A 2 -10.05 12.97 14.18
CA TRP A 2 -9.69 11.56 13.83
C TRP A 2 -10.81 10.53 14.06
N ASN A 3 -11.70 10.77 15.04
CA ASN A 3 -12.89 9.92 15.24
C ASN A 3 -13.96 10.13 14.15
N GLU A 4 -14.09 11.37 13.65
CA GLU A 4 -15.02 11.68 12.54
C GLU A 4 -14.61 10.99 11.24
N VAL A 5 -13.31 10.89 10.96
CA VAL A 5 -12.81 10.20 9.75
C VAL A 5 -13.07 8.68 9.82
N HIS A 6 -13.07 8.07 11.00
CA HIS A 6 -13.44 6.66 11.16
C HIS A 6 -14.95 6.43 10.95
N GLU A 7 -15.78 7.34 11.45
CA GLU A 7 -17.24 7.30 11.27
C GLU A 7 -17.66 7.56 9.81
N GLU A 8 -16.94 8.46 9.11
CA GLU A 8 -17.10 8.72 7.67
C GLU A 8 -16.67 7.52 6.81
N LYS A 9 -15.62 6.79 7.22
CA LYS A 9 -15.20 5.54 6.54
C LYS A 9 -16.26 4.43 6.63
N GLU A 10 -16.99 4.35 7.74
CA GLU A 10 -18.07 3.37 7.92
C GLU A 10 -19.36 3.75 7.17
N GLN A 11 -19.61 5.05 6.98
CA GLN A 11 -20.75 5.56 6.20
C GLN A 11 -20.51 5.54 4.68
N ALA A 12 -19.28 5.79 4.21
CA ALA A 12 -18.93 5.72 2.79
C ALA A 12 -19.04 4.30 2.21
N ALA A 13 -18.84 3.26 3.03
CA ALA A 13 -18.97 1.86 2.61
C ALA A 13 -20.43 1.44 2.26
N LYS A 14 -21.44 2.26 2.59
CA LYS A 14 -22.86 1.95 2.38
C LYS A 14 -23.52 2.68 1.20
N GLN A 15 -22.81 3.55 0.48
CA GLN A 15 -23.36 4.22 -0.71
C GLN A 15 -22.89 3.54 -1.99
N SER A 16 -23.75 2.70 -2.55
CA SER A 16 -23.62 2.25 -3.94
C SER A 16 -23.88 3.44 -4.87
N VAL A 17 -22.81 4.01 -5.42
CA VAL A 17 -22.92 5.02 -6.48
C VAL A 17 -23.35 4.30 -7.77
N SER A 18 -24.52 4.67 -8.29
CA SER A 18 -24.95 4.27 -9.63
C SER A 18 -24.19 5.10 -10.65
N CYS A 19 -23.14 4.54 -11.23
CA CYS A 19 -22.45 5.12 -12.38
C CYS A 19 -23.03 4.50 -13.66
N ASP A 20 -23.91 5.23 -14.35
CA ASP A 20 -24.51 4.81 -15.63
C ASP A 20 -23.52 4.88 -16.83
N GLU A 21 -22.22 5.04 -16.57
CA GLU A 21 -21.17 5.05 -17.60
C GLU A 21 -19.97 4.16 -17.22
N CYS A 22 -20.20 3.06 -16.50
CA CYS A 22 -19.22 2.00 -16.37
C CYS A 22 -19.48 0.94 -17.45
N ILE A 23 -18.47 0.64 -18.27
CA ILE A 23 -18.42 -0.60 -19.06
C ILE A 23 -18.78 -1.74 -18.08
N PRO A 24 -19.75 -2.61 -18.38
CA PRO A 24 -20.10 -3.68 -17.47
C PRO A 24 -18.86 -4.55 -17.26
N LEU A 25 -18.23 -4.42 -16.08
CA LEU A 25 -17.22 -5.38 -15.68
C LEU A 25 -17.93 -6.74 -15.68
N PRO A 26 -17.41 -7.76 -16.39
CA PRO A 26 -17.98 -9.09 -16.29
C PRO A 26 -18.06 -9.40 -14.80
N ARG A 27 -19.28 -9.71 -14.32
CA ARG A 27 -19.51 -10.10 -12.92
C ARG A 27 -18.39 -11.03 -12.54
N ALA A 28 -17.58 -10.63 -11.55
CA ALA A 28 -16.45 -11.42 -11.10
C ALA A 28 -16.96 -12.86 -10.91
N GLY A 29 -16.53 -13.75 -11.81
CA GLY A 29 -16.66 -15.17 -11.54
C GLY A 29 -15.96 -15.37 -10.20
N HIS A 30 -16.64 -15.97 -9.24
CA HIS A 30 -16.08 -16.30 -7.94
C HIS A 30 -14.93 -17.29 -8.16
N CYS A 31 -13.77 -16.77 -8.50
CA CYS A 31 -12.50 -17.48 -8.51
C CYS A 31 -11.84 -17.14 -7.19
N ALA A 32 -11.43 -18.16 -6.42
CA ALA A 32 -10.65 -17.93 -5.23
C ALA A 32 -9.39 -17.13 -5.61
N PRO A 33 -8.98 -16.12 -4.80
CA PRO A 33 -7.75 -15.41 -5.05
C PRO A 33 -6.58 -16.41 -5.08
N SER A 34 -5.59 -16.17 -5.93
CA SER A 34 -4.38 -16.99 -5.90
C SER A 34 -3.60 -16.71 -4.62
N GLU A 35 -2.79 -17.68 -4.19
CA GLU A 35 -1.91 -17.54 -3.01
C GLU A 35 -1.02 -16.29 -3.10
N ALA A 36 -0.56 -15.93 -4.31
CA ALA A 36 0.23 -14.73 -4.55
C ALA A 36 -0.55 -13.44 -4.24
N ILE A 37 -1.84 -13.38 -4.61
CA ILE A 37 -2.72 -12.24 -4.29
C ILE A 37 -3.00 -12.19 -2.79
N GLU A 38 -3.21 -13.33 -2.13
CA GLU A 38 -3.39 -13.37 -0.67
C GLU A 38 -2.16 -12.86 0.08
N LYS A 39 -0.95 -13.26 -0.36
CA LYS A 39 0.32 -12.76 0.17
C LYS A 39 0.51 -11.26 -0.06
N LEU A 40 0.14 -10.75 -1.23
CA LEU A 40 0.17 -9.31 -1.50
C LEU A 40 -0.79 -8.53 -0.61
N VAL A 41 -2.00 -9.03 -0.40
CA VAL A 41 -2.96 -8.43 0.52
C VAL A 41 -2.43 -8.45 1.96
N ALA A 42 -1.81 -9.55 2.39
CA ALA A 42 -1.18 -9.65 3.72
C ALA A 42 -0.01 -8.65 3.91
N LEU A 43 0.78 -8.42 2.85
CA LEU A 43 1.82 -7.38 2.82
C LEU A 43 1.21 -5.99 3.00
N LEU A 44 0.15 -5.66 2.27
CA LEU A 44 -0.56 -4.37 2.40
C LEU A 44 -1.18 -4.20 3.80
N ASN A 45 -1.77 -5.25 4.36
CA ASN A 45 -2.30 -5.22 5.72
C ASN A 45 -1.18 -5.01 6.78
N THR A 46 0.04 -5.44 6.49
CA THR A 46 1.19 -5.19 7.37
C THR A 46 1.59 -3.72 7.35
N LEU A 47 1.63 -3.10 6.16
CA LEU A 47 1.85 -1.65 6.01
C LEU A 47 0.77 -0.85 6.74
N ASP A 48 -0.50 -1.25 6.61
CA ASP A 48 -1.65 -0.63 7.26
C ASP A 48 -1.57 -0.74 8.79
N ARG A 49 -1.30 -1.93 9.33
CA ARG A 49 -1.09 -2.13 10.77
C ARG A 49 0.03 -1.24 11.33
N TRP A 50 1.11 -1.02 10.58
CA TRP A 50 2.17 -0.12 11.03
C TRP A 50 1.72 1.34 11.16
N ILE A 51 0.66 1.76 10.46
CA ILE A 51 0.06 3.08 10.64
C ILE A 51 -0.56 3.18 12.04
N ASP A 52 -1.32 2.16 12.46
CA ASP A 52 -1.91 2.10 13.80
C ASP A 52 -0.82 2.11 14.90
N GLU A 53 0.29 1.41 14.66
CA GLU A 53 1.44 1.37 15.56
C GLU A 53 2.27 2.67 15.55
N THR A 54 2.04 3.56 14.60
CA THR A 54 2.80 4.80 14.41
C THR A 54 1.86 6.01 14.43
N PRO A 55 1.23 6.31 15.58
CA PRO A 55 0.23 7.36 15.66
C PRO A 55 0.84 8.74 15.35
N PRO A 56 0.03 9.67 14.82
CA PRO A 56 0.46 11.04 14.56
C PRO A 56 1.00 11.70 15.83
N VAL A 57 2.12 12.42 15.70
CA VAL A 57 2.69 13.21 16.80
C VAL A 57 2.16 14.63 16.78
N ASP A 58 2.01 15.23 17.96
CA ASP A 58 1.68 16.65 18.04
C ASP A 58 2.81 17.48 17.44
N GLN A 59 2.46 18.42 16.57
CA GLN A 59 3.42 19.26 15.87
C GLN A 59 2.81 20.63 15.52
N PRO A 60 3.62 21.70 15.58
CA PRO A 60 3.16 23.04 15.20
C PRO A 60 2.97 23.23 13.69
N SER A 61 3.47 22.29 12.87
CA SER A 61 3.41 22.36 11.41
C SER A 61 2.07 21.83 10.88
N ARG A 62 1.45 22.60 9.98
CA ARG A 62 0.25 22.17 9.23
C ARG A 62 0.55 21.28 8.02
N PHE A 63 1.83 21.09 7.68
CA PHE A 63 2.25 20.16 6.62
C PHE A 63 2.31 18.73 7.16
N GLY A 64 2.76 17.78 6.34
CA GLY A 64 2.78 16.35 6.66
C GLY A 64 3.31 16.03 8.08
N ASN A 65 2.67 15.04 8.72
CA ASN A 65 3.01 14.67 10.10
C ASN A 65 4.33 13.90 10.16
N LYS A 66 5.22 14.26 11.09
CA LYS A 66 6.54 13.63 11.26
C LYS A 66 6.48 12.14 11.57
N ALA A 67 5.37 11.64 12.13
CA ALA A 67 5.16 10.21 12.35
C ALA A 67 5.30 9.37 11.06
N TYR A 68 5.00 9.97 9.89
CA TYR A 68 5.23 9.32 8.59
C TYR A 68 6.69 8.89 8.38
N ARG A 69 7.66 9.65 8.90
CA ARG A 69 9.08 9.29 8.78
C ARG A 69 9.43 8.05 9.59
N THR A 70 8.82 7.91 10.77
CA THR A 70 8.96 6.72 11.60
C THR A 70 8.34 5.51 10.90
N TRP A 71 7.16 5.67 10.32
CA TRP A 71 6.51 4.62 9.55
C TRP A 71 7.34 4.21 8.32
N TYR A 72 7.85 5.19 7.56
CA TYR A 72 8.69 4.95 6.39
C TYR A 72 10.02 4.29 6.75
N ALA A 73 10.64 4.64 7.87
CA ALA A 73 11.87 4.00 8.33
C ALA A 73 11.67 2.50 8.59
N LYS A 74 10.54 2.12 9.22
CA LYS A 74 10.16 0.70 9.39
C LYS A 74 10.04 0.00 8.04
N LEU A 75 9.39 0.64 7.06
CA LEU A 75 9.30 0.10 5.70
C LEU A 75 10.68 -0.04 5.04
N ASP A 76 11.56 0.96 5.16
CA ASP A 76 12.88 0.91 4.52
C ASP A 76 13.73 -0.26 5.04
N GLU A 77 13.61 -0.57 6.33
CA GLU A 77 14.27 -1.71 6.99
C GLU A 77 13.65 -3.06 6.60
N GLU A 78 12.33 -3.14 6.45
CA GLU A 78 11.59 -4.40 6.30
C GLU A 78 11.13 -4.72 4.87
N ALA A 79 11.34 -3.81 3.90
CA ALA A 79 10.80 -3.96 2.54
C ALA A 79 11.24 -5.27 1.86
N GLU A 80 12.52 -5.64 1.98
CA GLU A 80 13.02 -6.89 1.41
C GLU A 80 12.38 -8.12 2.06
N ASN A 81 12.20 -8.11 3.38
CA ASN A 81 11.54 -9.19 4.11
C ASN A 81 10.08 -9.34 3.67
N LEU A 82 9.37 -8.21 3.55
CA LEU A 82 7.98 -8.18 3.06
C LEU A 82 7.88 -8.75 1.64
N VAL A 83 8.73 -8.29 0.72
CA VAL A 83 8.73 -8.76 -0.67
C VAL A 83 9.11 -10.23 -0.78
N ALA A 84 10.03 -10.72 0.05
CA ALA A 84 10.39 -12.14 0.11
C ALA A 84 9.23 -13.06 0.51
N THR A 85 8.18 -12.54 1.18
CA THR A 85 6.97 -13.35 1.47
C THR A 85 6.13 -13.62 0.23
N VAL A 86 6.22 -12.75 -0.79
CA VAL A 86 5.46 -12.82 -2.03
C VAL A 86 6.26 -13.53 -3.12
N VAL A 87 7.56 -13.23 -3.23
CA VAL A 87 8.44 -13.76 -4.27
C VAL A 87 8.79 -15.24 -3.99
N PRO A 88 8.64 -16.15 -4.97
CA PRO A 88 9.03 -17.55 -4.82
C PRO A 88 10.53 -17.70 -4.50
N THR A 89 10.90 -18.67 -3.66
CA THR A 89 12.29 -18.85 -3.16
C THR A 89 13.33 -19.02 -4.27
N HIS A 90 12.96 -19.64 -5.41
CA HIS A 90 13.87 -19.81 -6.54
C HIS A 90 14.18 -18.51 -7.29
N LEU A 91 13.44 -17.43 -7.01
CA LEU A 91 13.60 -16.08 -7.55
C LEU A 91 14.03 -15.07 -6.47
N ALA A 92 14.53 -15.54 -5.33
CA ALA A 92 14.92 -14.68 -4.20
C ALA A 92 15.95 -13.59 -4.59
N ALA A 93 16.75 -13.82 -5.63
CA ALA A 93 17.69 -12.82 -6.16
C ALA A 93 16.99 -11.55 -6.70
N ALA A 94 15.70 -11.60 -7.05
CA ALA A 94 14.92 -10.46 -7.51
C ALA A 94 14.40 -9.59 -6.35
N VAL A 95 14.38 -10.09 -5.11
CA VAL A 95 13.80 -9.39 -3.96
C VAL A 95 14.37 -7.98 -3.75
N PRO A 96 15.70 -7.76 -3.77
CA PRO A 96 16.24 -6.41 -3.56
C PRO A 96 15.78 -5.41 -4.62
N GLU A 97 15.72 -5.82 -5.88
CA GLU A 97 15.26 -4.97 -6.99
C GLU A 97 13.76 -4.65 -6.86
N VAL A 98 12.94 -5.67 -6.60
CA VAL A 98 11.49 -5.51 -6.47
C VAL A 98 11.14 -4.64 -5.26
N ALA A 99 11.87 -4.78 -4.14
CA ALA A 99 11.67 -3.99 -2.94
C ALA A 99 11.90 -2.49 -3.14
N VAL A 100 12.77 -2.07 -4.07
CA VAL A 100 12.96 -0.65 -4.39
C VAL A 100 11.64 -0.02 -4.84
N TYR A 101 10.90 -0.68 -5.74
CA TYR A 101 9.64 -0.16 -6.24
C TYR A 101 8.57 -0.08 -5.15
N LEU A 102 8.55 -1.03 -4.20
CA LEU A 102 7.66 -0.98 -3.04
C LEU A 102 7.98 0.24 -2.16
N LYS A 103 9.27 0.50 -1.87
CA LYS A 103 9.68 1.65 -1.05
C LYS A 103 9.33 2.99 -1.69
N GLU A 104 9.53 3.10 -3.00
CA GLU A 104 9.19 4.31 -3.75
C GLU A 104 7.67 4.49 -3.97
N SER A 105 6.85 3.49 -3.62
CA SER A 105 5.41 3.52 -3.91
C SER A 105 4.54 4.26 -2.88
N VAL A 106 5.12 4.66 -1.75
CA VAL A 106 4.36 5.13 -0.57
C VAL A 106 4.55 6.62 -0.25
N GLY A 107 5.33 7.35 -1.05
CA GLY A 107 5.60 8.77 -0.84
C GLY A 107 7.06 9.07 -0.47
N ASN A 108 7.39 10.34 -0.27
CA ASN A 108 8.75 10.76 0.07
C ASN A 108 8.90 11.10 1.56
N SER A 109 9.77 10.39 2.29
CA SER A 109 9.99 10.61 3.74
C SER A 109 10.49 12.02 4.11
N THR A 110 11.32 12.63 3.26
CA THR A 110 11.85 13.97 3.52
C THR A 110 10.78 15.05 3.34
N ARG A 111 10.08 15.03 2.19
CA ARG A 111 9.07 16.03 1.83
C ARG A 111 7.71 15.77 2.48
N ILE A 112 7.44 14.53 2.89
CA ILE A 112 6.15 14.05 3.41
C ILE A 112 5.03 14.41 2.43
N ASP A 113 5.23 14.01 1.17
CA ASP A 113 4.29 14.19 0.08
C ASP A 113 4.05 12.87 -0.67
N TYR A 114 2.96 12.84 -1.41
CA TYR A 114 2.53 11.75 -2.27
C TYR A 114 2.04 12.32 -3.60
N GLY A 115 2.20 11.56 -4.68
CA GLY A 115 1.82 11.99 -6.02
C GLY A 115 1.91 10.84 -7.02
N THR A 116 1.56 11.12 -8.27
CA THR A 116 1.39 10.10 -9.33
C THR A 116 2.67 9.30 -9.64
N GLY A 117 3.85 9.84 -9.34
CA GLY A 117 5.10 9.08 -9.44
C GLY A 117 5.16 7.89 -8.47
N HIS A 118 4.63 8.06 -7.26
CA HIS A 118 4.55 6.99 -6.26
C HIS A 118 3.49 5.95 -6.64
N GLU A 119 2.35 6.39 -7.18
CA GLU A 119 1.35 5.48 -7.76
C GLU A 119 1.93 4.65 -8.91
N ALA A 120 2.71 5.28 -9.79
CA ALA A 120 3.40 4.60 -10.89
C ALA A 120 4.45 3.61 -10.37
N ALA A 121 5.16 3.93 -9.29
CA ALA A 121 6.09 3.00 -8.65
C ALA A 121 5.36 1.76 -8.08
N PHE A 122 4.15 1.92 -7.52
CA PHE A 122 3.34 0.77 -7.11
C PHE A 122 2.93 -0.10 -8.31
N ALA A 123 2.50 0.52 -9.42
CA ALA A 123 2.19 -0.22 -10.64
C ALA A 123 3.43 -0.93 -11.22
N ALA A 124 4.61 -0.32 -11.12
CA ALA A 124 5.88 -0.94 -11.51
C ALA A 124 6.23 -2.13 -10.61
N PHE A 125 6.04 -2.02 -9.29
CA PHE A 125 6.18 -3.13 -8.35
C PHE A 125 5.30 -4.32 -8.75
N LEU A 126 4.01 -4.10 -9.03
CA LEU A 126 3.11 -5.15 -9.52
C LEU A 126 3.55 -5.72 -10.88
N CYS A 127 4.04 -4.86 -11.78
CA CYS A 127 4.56 -5.29 -13.08
C CYS A 127 5.80 -6.19 -12.95
N CYS A 128 6.69 -5.90 -12.00
CA CYS A 128 7.83 -6.76 -11.70
C CYS A 128 7.37 -8.14 -11.22
N LEU A 129 6.37 -8.21 -10.33
CA LEU A 129 5.81 -9.48 -9.85
C LEU A 129 5.12 -10.29 -10.95
N CYS A 130 4.55 -9.64 -11.97
CA CYS A 130 3.98 -10.32 -13.14
C CYS A 130 5.03 -10.86 -14.12
N LYS A 131 6.27 -10.33 -14.07
CA LYS A 131 7.34 -10.67 -15.01
C LYS A 131 8.25 -11.79 -14.51
N ILE A 132 8.33 -11.96 -13.19
CA ILE A 132 9.10 -13.02 -12.53
C ILE A 132 8.21 -14.24 -12.30
#